data_AF-A0A452TTJ5-F1
#
_entry.id   AF-A0A452TTJ5-F1
#
_cell.length_a   1.000
_cell.length_b   1.000
_cell.length_c   1.000
_cell.angle_alpha   90.00
_cell.angle_beta   90.00
_cell.angle_gamma   90.00
#
_symmetry.space_group_name_H-M   'P 1'
#
loop_
_entity.id
_entity.type
_entity.pdbx_description
1 polymer ?
#
loop_
_entity_poly.entity_id
_entity_poly.type
_entity_poly.pdbx_seq_one_letter_code
_entity_poly.pdbx_strand_id
1 'polypeptide(L)'
;MWLLLYLNDVKAVSVESLLALSGLSPDMLDQAIGPLTSSRGPLDLQEQKDVPGGVLKIRDASEEPRPRRGNVWLIPPQTYLKAEDEEGRNLEKRRNLLNCLIVRILKAHGDEGLHIDQLVCRVLDAWQKGPCPPRGLVSSLGRGSACTSTDVLSCILHLLGKGTVRRHDDRPHTLSYAVPVTVMEPHTESLNPGSSGPNPPLTFHTLQIRSRGVPYASCTGTQSFSTFR
;
A
#
# COMPACT_ATOMS: atom_id res chain seq x y z
N MET A 1 -0.22 13.84 -29.60
CA MET A 1 0.62 14.30 -30.73
C MET A 1 0.36 13.46 -31.98
N TRP A 2 0.65 12.15 -31.95
CA TRP A 2 0.45 11.26 -33.10
C TRP A 2 -0.92 11.39 -33.78
N LEU A 3 -2.02 11.34 -33.02
CA LEU A 3 -3.38 11.54 -33.54
C LEU A 3 -3.56 12.89 -34.28
N LEU A 4 -2.99 13.98 -33.76
CA LEU A 4 -3.09 15.30 -34.40
C LEU A 4 -2.31 15.34 -35.72
N LEU A 5 -1.14 14.66 -35.78
CA LEU A 5 -0.39 14.52 -37.02
C LEU A 5 -1.12 13.64 -38.04
N TYR A 6 -1.74 12.55 -37.57
CA TYR A 6 -2.53 11.67 -38.42
C TYR A 6 -3.72 12.39 -39.08
N LEU A 7 -4.36 13.31 -38.34
CA LEU A 7 -5.45 14.13 -38.86
C LEU A 7 -5.01 15.20 -39.87
N ASN A 8 -3.70 15.44 -40.07
CA ASN A 8 -3.23 16.31 -41.14
C ASN A 8 -3.51 15.69 -42.53
N ASP A 9 -3.44 14.36 -42.63
CA ASP A 9 -3.68 13.63 -43.88
C ASP A 9 -5.15 13.21 -44.02
N VAL A 10 -5.79 12.85 -42.90
CA VAL A 10 -7.18 12.36 -42.86
C VAL A 10 -8.02 13.33 -42.05
N LYS A 11 -8.88 14.13 -42.71
CA LYS A 11 -9.66 15.19 -42.03
C LYS A 11 -10.62 14.70 -40.92
N ALA A 12 -10.91 13.40 -40.87
CA ALA A 12 -11.80 12.77 -39.91
C ALA A 12 -11.41 11.30 -39.66
N VAL A 13 -11.51 10.81 -38.43
CA VAL A 13 -11.24 9.40 -38.08
C VAL A 13 -12.27 8.87 -37.08
N SER A 14 -12.77 7.65 -37.27
CA SER A 14 -13.64 7.02 -36.26
C SER A 14 -12.83 6.54 -35.05
N VAL A 15 -13.44 6.56 -33.86
CA VAL A 15 -12.78 6.07 -32.64
C VAL A 15 -12.42 4.59 -32.75
N GLU A 16 -13.28 3.79 -33.40
CA GLU A 16 -13.01 2.37 -33.66
C GLU A 16 -11.77 2.14 -34.56
N SER A 17 -11.66 2.88 -35.67
CA SER A 17 -10.47 2.81 -36.54
C SER A 17 -9.22 3.25 -35.78
N LEU A 18 -9.38 4.26 -34.92
CA LEU A 18 -8.29 4.78 -34.12
C LEU A 18 -7.80 3.76 -33.06
N LEU A 19 -8.71 3.00 -32.44
CA LEU A 19 -8.35 1.87 -31.57
C LEU A 19 -7.54 0.83 -32.34
N ALA A 20 -8.02 0.42 -33.52
CA ALA A 20 -7.35 -0.57 -34.35
C ALA A 20 -5.96 -0.10 -34.82
N LEU A 21 -5.82 1.17 -35.19
CA LEU A 21 -4.57 1.76 -35.68
C LEU A 21 -3.55 2.04 -34.57
N SER A 22 -4.02 2.46 -33.39
CA SER A 22 -3.14 2.84 -32.28
C SER A 22 -2.65 1.65 -31.46
N GLY A 23 -3.40 0.53 -31.46
CA GLY A 23 -3.11 -0.63 -30.62
C GLY A 23 -3.26 -0.35 -29.12
N LEU A 24 -3.89 0.78 -28.74
CA LEU A 24 -4.13 1.15 -27.35
C LEU A 24 -5.36 0.43 -26.79
N SER A 25 -5.39 0.21 -25.48
CA SER A 25 -6.62 -0.18 -24.78
C SER A 25 -7.68 0.94 -24.88
N PRO A 26 -8.98 0.62 -24.88
CA PRO A 26 -10.07 1.61 -24.91
C PRO A 26 -9.92 2.72 -23.87
N ASP A 27 -9.66 2.36 -22.60
CA ASP A 27 -9.54 3.33 -21.51
C ASP A 27 -8.41 4.34 -21.73
N MET A 28 -7.26 3.87 -22.23
CA MET A 28 -6.12 4.74 -22.56
C MET A 28 -6.44 5.68 -23.73
N LEU A 29 -7.20 5.19 -24.72
CA LEU A 29 -7.58 6.02 -25.85
C LEU A 29 -8.56 7.12 -25.42
N ASP A 30 -9.57 6.79 -24.63
CA ASP A 30 -10.53 7.77 -24.10
C ASP A 30 -9.82 8.85 -23.28
N GLN A 31 -8.85 8.47 -22.45
CA GLN A 31 -8.02 9.39 -21.69
C GLN A 31 -7.15 10.28 -22.59
N ALA A 32 -6.64 9.76 -23.71
CA ALA A 32 -5.85 10.52 -24.66
C ALA A 32 -6.70 11.51 -25.49
N ILE A 33 -7.94 11.14 -25.80
CA ILE A 33 -8.88 11.96 -26.57
C ILE A 33 -9.48 13.07 -25.72
N GLY A 34 -9.75 12.85 -24.43
CA GLY A 34 -10.43 13.81 -23.55
C GLY A 34 -9.89 15.25 -23.58
N PRO A 35 -8.56 15.48 -23.45
CA PRO A 35 -7.99 16.82 -23.57
C PRO A 35 -8.19 17.42 -24.96
N LEU A 36 -8.19 16.58 -26.00
CA LEU A 36 -8.32 16.99 -27.41
C LEU A 36 -9.75 17.38 -27.77
N THR A 37 -10.76 16.75 -27.17
CA THR A 37 -12.19 17.01 -27.39
C THR A 37 -12.82 17.93 -26.35
N SER A 38 -12.01 18.43 -25.40
CA SER A 38 -12.46 19.40 -24.42
C SER A 38 -13.03 20.68 -25.07
N SER A 39 -13.73 21.50 -24.28
CA SER A 39 -14.30 22.76 -24.78
C SER A 39 -13.29 23.71 -25.42
N ARG A 40 -12.01 23.62 -25.04
CA ARG A 40 -10.87 24.35 -25.62
C ARG A 40 -9.96 23.47 -26.48
N GLY A 41 -10.27 22.19 -26.63
CA GLY A 41 -9.51 21.24 -27.40
C GLY A 41 -9.61 21.49 -28.91
N PRO A 42 -8.64 20.99 -29.69
CA PRO A 42 -8.58 21.16 -31.14
C PRO A 42 -9.55 20.26 -31.93
N LEU A 43 -10.15 19.25 -31.32
CA LEU A 43 -10.99 18.26 -31.99
C LEU A 43 -12.46 18.35 -31.55
N ASP A 44 -13.35 18.00 -32.46
CA ASP A 44 -14.75 17.71 -32.18
C ASP A 44 -15.01 16.22 -32.25
N LEU A 45 -15.75 15.70 -31.28
CA LEU A 45 -16.26 14.33 -31.28
C LEU A 45 -17.72 14.35 -31.68
N GLN A 46 -18.01 13.84 -32.87
CA GLN A 46 -19.38 13.76 -33.39
C GLN A 46 -19.90 12.33 -33.23
N GLU A 47 -20.86 12.15 -32.33
CA GLU A 47 -21.60 10.89 -32.22
C GLU A 47 -22.50 10.74 -33.46
N GLN A 48 -22.33 9.64 -34.17
CA GLN A 48 -23.18 9.27 -35.31
C GLN A 48 -23.91 7.97 -34.96
N LYS A 49 -25.18 7.86 -35.35
CA LYS A 49 -26.01 6.68 -35.05
C LYS A 49 -25.40 5.37 -35.56
N ASP A 50 -24.58 5.45 -36.62
CA ASP A 50 -24.03 4.28 -37.31
C ASP A 50 -22.56 3.99 -36.94
N VAL A 51 -21.92 4.81 -36.07
CA VAL A 51 -20.49 4.65 -35.72
C VAL A 51 -20.33 4.56 -34.20
N PRO A 52 -20.01 3.38 -33.64
CA PRO A 52 -19.80 3.23 -32.21
C PRO A 52 -18.59 4.07 -31.76
N GLY A 53 -18.80 4.89 -30.72
CA GLY A 53 -17.77 5.81 -30.20
C GLY A 53 -17.60 7.11 -31.00
N GLY A 54 -18.28 7.28 -32.14
CA GLY A 54 -18.29 8.53 -32.90
C GLY A 54 -17.04 8.78 -33.77
N VAL A 55 -17.02 9.96 -34.39
CA VAL A 55 -15.99 10.39 -35.33
C VAL A 55 -15.29 11.64 -34.81
N LEU A 56 -13.96 11.59 -34.74
CA LEU A 56 -13.10 12.71 -34.40
C LEU A 56 -12.77 13.53 -35.65
N LYS A 57 -12.95 14.85 -35.55
CA LYS A 57 -12.65 15.80 -36.63
C LYS A 57 -11.90 17.01 -36.09
N ILE A 58 -11.10 17.65 -36.94
CA ILE A 58 -10.50 18.94 -36.62
C ILE A 58 -11.62 19.98 -36.52
N ARG A 59 -11.66 20.73 -35.41
CA ARG A 59 -12.67 21.78 -35.19
C ARG A 59 -12.50 22.91 -36.20
N ASP A 60 -13.58 23.27 -36.88
CA ASP A 60 -13.54 24.29 -37.92
C ASP A 60 -13.37 25.70 -37.33
N ALA A 61 -12.45 26.43 -37.94
CA ALA A 61 -12.10 27.78 -37.55
C ALA A 61 -13.20 28.83 -37.88
N SER A 62 -14.26 28.46 -38.57
CA SER A 62 -15.28 29.42 -39.00
C SER A 62 -16.44 29.58 -38.02
N GLU A 63 -16.65 28.62 -37.11
CA GLU A 63 -17.91 28.53 -36.37
C GLU A 63 -17.95 29.32 -35.05
N GLU A 64 -16.87 29.99 -34.63
CA GLU A 64 -16.94 30.81 -33.41
C GLU A 64 -15.90 31.94 -33.30
N PRO A 65 -16.32 33.17 -32.92
CA PRO A 65 -15.43 34.30 -32.64
C PRO A 65 -14.85 34.18 -31.21
N ARG A 66 -14.13 33.10 -30.92
CA ARG A 66 -13.41 32.98 -29.64
C ARG A 66 -12.02 33.61 -29.78
N PRO A 67 -11.47 34.25 -28.73
CA PRO A 67 -10.15 34.86 -28.79
C PRO A 67 -9.11 33.75 -28.99
N ARG A 68 -8.64 33.59 -30.23
CA ARG A 68 -7.68 32.57 -30.68
C ARG A 68 -6.27 32.69 -30.11
N ARG A 69 -6.06 33.39 -29.00
CA ARG A 69 -4.72 33.56 -28.42
C ARG A 69 -4.68 33.01 -27.02
N GLY A 70 -4.49 31.69 -26.94
CA GLY A 70 -4.10 31.04 -25.71
C GLY A 70 -3.53 29.67 -26.03
N ASN A 71 -2.36 29.37 -25.48
CA ASN A 71 -1.81 28.03 -25.51
C ASN A 71 -2.78 27.10 -24.77
N VAL A 72 -3.15 25.98 -25.39
CA VAL A 72 -4.00 24.97 -24.75
C VAL A 72 -3.11 23.90 -24.12
N TRP A 73 -3.35 23.60 -22.85
CA TRP A 73 -2.71 22.51 -22.17
C TRP A 73 -3.40 21.20 -22.55
N LEU A 74 -2.77 20.46 -23.47
CA LEU A 74 -3.26 19.17 -23.97
C LEU A 74 -2.60 17.98 -23.29
N ILE A 75 -1.79 18.21 -22.25
CA ILE A 75 -1.14 17.13 -21.50
C ILE A 75 -2.24 16.40 -20.71
N PRO A 76 -2.53 15.12 -21.03
CA PRO A 76 -3.50 14.35 -20.27
C PRO A 76 -3.03 14.24 -18.81
N PRO A 77 -3.95 14.27 -17.82
CA PRO A 77 -3.58 13.93 -16.46
C PRO A 77 -2.92 12.55 -16.45
N GLN A 78 -1.73 12.43 -15.86
CA GLN A 78 -0.95 11.18 -15.86
C GLN A 78 -1.67 10.09 -15.05
N THR A 79 -2.57 9.35 -15.71
CA THR A 79 -3.38 8.26 -15.16
C THR A 79 -2.64 6.93 -15.11
N TYR A 80 -1.58 6.76 -15.92
CA TYR A 80 -0.64 5.64 -15.79
C TYR A 80 -0.07 5.57 -14.36
N LEU A 81 0.33 6.72 -13.79
CA LEU A 81 0.76 6.80 -12.40
C LEU A 81 -0.34 6.37 -11.43
N LYS A 82 -1.61 6.72 -11.68
CA LYS A 82 -2.70 6.39 -10.76
C LYS A 82 -3.00 4.89 -10.71
N ALA A 83 -2.95 4.20 -11.85
CA ALA A 83 -3.13 2.75 -11.89
C ALA A 83 -1.99 2.03 -11.14
N GLU A 84 -0.74 2.45 -11.38
CA GLU A 84 0.44 1.95 -10.67
C GLU A 84 0.39 2.28 -9.16
N ASP A 85 -0.12 3.45 -8.78
CA ASP A 85 -0.23 3.85 -7.38
C ASP A 85 -1.26 3.01 -6.62
N GLU A 86 -2.37 2.63 -7.25
CA GLU A 86 -3.36 1.73 -6.64
C GLU A 86 -2.87 0.30 -6.57
N GLU A 87 -2.25 -0.20 -7.64
CA GLU A 87 -1.65 -1.55 -7.66
C GLU A 87 -0.52 -1.66 -6.64
N GLY A 88 0.38 -0.66 -6.59
CA GLY A 88 1.44 -0.56 -5.59
C GLY A 88 0.90 -0.53 -4.15
N ARG A 89 -0.18 0.22 -3.90
CA ARG A 89 -0.87 0.20 -2.60
C ARG A 89 -1.47 -1.16 -2.26
N ASN A 90 -2.02 -1.88 -3.25
CA ASN A 90 -2.56 -3.22 -3.04
C ASN A 90 -1.45 -4.23 -2.74
N LEU A 91 -0.32 -4.16 -3.44
CA LEU A 91 0.86 -4.99 -3.17
C LEU A 91 1.44 -4.73 -1.76
N GLU A 92 1.48 -3.46 -1.34
CA GLU A 92 1.93 -3.13 0.01
C GLU A 92 0.99 -3.66 1.10
N LYS A 93 -0.33 -3.51 0.92
CA LYS A 93 -1.33 -4.10 1.82
C LYS A 93 -1.17 -5.62 1.91
N ARG A 94 -0.95 -6.29 0.78
CA ARG A 94 -0.70 -7.74 0.69
C ARG A 94 0.54 -8.13 1.50
N ARG A 95 1.67 -7.47 1.27
CA ARG A 95 2.92 -7.72 2.00
C ARG A 95 2.73 -7.52 3.50
N ASN A 96 2.04 -6.45 3.89
CA ASN A 96 1.78 -6.16 5.30
C ASN A 96 0.91 -7.24 5.95
N LEU A 97 -0.09 -7.75 5.24
CA LEU A 97 -0.90 -8.86 5.72
C LEU A 97 -0.09 -10.16 5.86
N LEU A 98 0.74 -10.51 4.88
CA LEU A 98 1.64 -11.67 4.97
C LEU A 98 2.59 -11.57 6.15
N ASN A 99 3.25 -10.41 6.32
CA ASN A 99 4.13 -10.16 7.46
C ASN A 99 3.38 -10.31 8.79
N CYS A 100 2.15 -9.79 8.89
CA CYS A 100 1.30 -9.96 10.06
C CYS A 100 0.98 -11.43 10.34
N LEU A 101 0.63 -12.21 9.31
CA LEU A 101 0.32 -13.64 9.45
C LEU A 101 1.55 -14.41 9.93
N ILE A 102 2.70 -14.20 9.30
CA ILE A 102 3.97 -14.84 9.68
C ILE A 102 4.28 -14.55 11.14
N VAL A 103 4.29 -13.27 11.54
CA VAL A 103 4.59 -12.87 12.91
C VAL A 103 3.58 -13.45 13.91
N ARG A 104 2.28 -13.45 13.58
CA ARG A 104 1.24 -13.99 14.45
C ARG A 104 1.41 -15.49 14.66
N ILE A 105 1.67 -16.25 13.59
CA ILE A 105 1.88 -17.68 13.65
C ILE A 105 3.15 -17.97 14.48
N LEU A 106 4.26 -17.30 14.18
CA LEU A 106 5.51 -17.49 14.94
C LEU A 106 5.37 -17.14 16.42
N LYS A 107 4.66 -16.06 16.76
CA LYS A 107 4.37 -15.71 18.16
C LYS A 107 3.54 -16.78 18.87
N ALA A 108 2.59 -17.41 18.18
CA ALA A 108 1.80 -18.50 18.75
C ALA A 108 2.62 -19.77 19.04
N HIS A 109 3.73 -19.96 18.32
CA HIS A 109 4.65 -21.08 18.51
C HIS A 109 5.81 -20.77 19.48
N GLY A 110 5.95 -19.52 19.92
CA GLY A 110 6.94 -19.12 20.92
C GLY A 110 8.39 -19.37 20.47
N ASP A 111 9.24 -19.69 21.44
CA ASP A 111 10.67 -19.89 21.21
C ASP A 111 11.00 -21.20 20.49
N GLU A 112 10.14 -22.22 20.55
CA GLU A 112 10.31 -23.47 19.77
C GLU A 112 10.31 -23.20 18.26
N GLY A 113 9.59 -22.16 17.84
CA GLY A 113 9.52 -21.76 16.44
C GLY A 113 8.81 -22.78 15.55
N LEU A 114 9.01 -22.63 14.24
CA LEU A 114 8.44 -23.49 13.20
C LEU A 114 9.43 -23.75 12.09
N HIS A 115 9.40 -24.96 11.54
CA HIS A 115 10.10 -25.26 10.28
C HIS A 115 9.59 -24.36 9.15
N ILE A 116 10.48 -23.92 8.26
CA ILE A 116 10.14 -23.04 7.12
C ILE A 116 8.95 -23.59 6.33
N ASP A 117 8.98 -24.87 5.93
CA ASP A 117 7.90 -25.47 5.14
C ASP A 117 6.56 -25.50 5.89
N GLN A 118 6.59 -25.77 7.20
CA GLN A 118 5.38 -25.79 8.01
C GLN A 118 4.81 -24.39 8.21
N LEU A 119 5.67 -23.39 8.36
CA LEU A 119 5.26 -21.98 8.39
C LEU A 119 4.62 -21.57 7.07
N VAL A 120 5.23 -21.93 5.92
CA VAL A 120 4.67 -21.65 4.59
C VAL A 120 3.28 -22.25 4.44
N CYS A 121 3.10 -23.53 4.77
CA CYS A 121 1.79 -24.18 4.71
C CYS A 121 0.75 -23.47 5.58
N ARG A 122 1.08 -23.17 6.84
CA ARG A 122 0.17 -22.49 7.77
C ARG A 122 -0.19 -21.07 7.33
N VAL A 123 0.76 -20.34 6.72
CA VAL A 123 0.51 -18.99 6.19
C VAL A 123 -0.42 -19.05 4.97
N LEU A 124 -0.22 -20.00 4.06
CA LEU A 124 -1.10 -20.19 2.90
C LEU A 124 -2.53 -20.56 3.33
N ASP A 125 -2.65 -21.46 4.32
CA ASP A 125 -3.95 -21.82 4.90
C ASP A 125 -4.64 -20.61 5.56
N ALA A 126 -3.89 -19.80 6.31
CA ALA A 126 -4.42 -18.60 6.96
C ALA A 126 -4.76 -17.51 5.94
N TRP A 127 -4.02 -17.40 4.84
CA TRP A 127 -4.32 -16.49 3.74
C TRP A 127 -5.66 -16.82 3.10
N GLN A 128 -5.89 -18.11 2.79
CA GLN A 128 -7.14 -18.60 2.22
C GLN A 128 -8.35 -18.38 3.15
N LYS A 129 -8.16 -18.58 4.47
CA LYS A 129 -9.21 -18.38 5.48
C LYS A 129 -9.50 -16.90 5.78
N GLY A 130 -8.61 -16.00 5.38
CA GLY A 130 -8.70 -14.57 5.68
C GLY A 130 -8.28 -14.21 7.10
N PRO A 131 -8.18 -12.91 7.43
CA PRO A 131 -7.66 -12.44 8.71
C PRO A 131 -8.72 -12.64 9.81
N CYS A 132 -8.32 -13.20 10.95
CA CYS A 132 -9.12 -13.17 12.17
C CYS A 132 -8.63 -12.06 13.13
N PRO A 133 -9.49 -11.14 13.61
CA PRO A 133 -10.91 -10.98 13.26
C PRO A 133 -11.10 -10.40 11.84
N PRO A 134 -12.27 -10.62 11.20
CA PRO A 134 -12.55 -10.17 9.84
C PRO A 134 -12.72 -8.65 9.80
N ARG A 135 -11.61 -7.92 9.88
CA ARG A 135 -11.55 -6.54 9.39
C ARG A 135 -11.47 -6.65 7.88
N GLY A 136 -12.32 -5.96 7.13
CA GLY A 136 -12.50 -6.05 5.67
C GLY A 136 -11.27 -5.74 4.78
N LEU A 137 -10.05 -5.87 5.31
CA LEU A 137 -8.77 -5.76 4.63
C LEU A 137 -8.66 -6.72 3.44
N VAL A 138 -9.11 -7.98 3.57
CA VAL A 138 -9.06 -8.93 2.45
C VAL A 138 -10.16 -8.68 1.42
N SER A 139 -11.32 -8.15 1.83
CA SER A 139 -12.36 -7.72 0.88
C SER A 139 -11.88 -6.58 -0.03
N SER A 140 -10.94 -5.74 0.44
CA SER A 140 -10.34 -4.65 -0.35
C SER A 140 -9.21 -5.08 -1.28
N LEU A 141 -8.72 -6.33 -1.16
CA LEU A 141 -7.53 -6.82 -1.88
C LEU A 141 -7.88 -7.47 -3.23
N GLY A 142 -9.12 -7.35 -3.68
CA GLY A 142 -9.64 -7.99 -4.89
C GLY A 142 -9.83 -9.50 -4.72
N ARG A 143 -10.90 -10.04 -5.33
CA ARG A 143 -11.29 -11.47 -5.28
C ARG A 143 -10.30 -12.42 -5.99
N GLY A 144 -9.06 -12.01 -6.24
CA GLY A 144 -8.10 -12.73 -7.08
C GLY A 144 -6.64 -12.72 -6.61
N SER A 145 -6.33 -12.27 -5.38
CA SER A 145 -4.94 -12.22 -4.90
C SER A 145 -4.45 -13.62 -4.49
N ALA A 146 -4.05 -14.44 -5.47
CA ALA A 146 -3.44 -15.74 -5.23
C ALA A 146 -2.09 -15.53 -4.52
N CYS A 147 -1.97 -15.98 -3.27
CA CYS A 147 -0.70 -16.03 -2.55
C CYS A 147 0.01 -17.35 -2.87
N THR A 148 1.25 -17.24 -3.30
CA THR A 148 2.12 -18.37 -3.64
C THR A 148 3.16 -18.59 -2.54
N SER A 149 3.76 -19.78 -2.50
CA SER A 149 4.88 -20.07 -1.59
C SER A 149 6.04 -19.10 -1.78
N THR A 150 6.30 -18.62 -3.00
CA THR A 150 7.34 -17.63 -3.29
C THR A 150 7.08 -16.27 -2.62
N ASP A 151 5.81 -15.85 -2.52
CA ASP A 151 5.46 -14.62 -1.79
C ASP A 151 5.71 -14.76 -0.29
N VAL A 152 5.40 -15.93 0.27
CA VAL A 152 5.64 -16.19 1.70
C VAL A 152 7.13 -16.24 1.99
N LEU A 153 7.91 -16.94 1.18
CA LEU A 153 9.36 -17.06 1.34
C LEU A 153 10.08 -15.71 1.19
N SER A 154 9.66 -14.88 0.23
CA SER A 154 10.20 -13.52 0.08
C SER A 154 9.87 -12.64 1.29
N CYS A 155 8.65 -12.72 1.83
CA CYS A 155 8.30 -12.08 3.10
C CYS A 155 9.13 -12.60 4.29
N ILE A 156 9.37 -13.91 4.39
CA ILE A 156 10.23 -14.50 5.43
C ILE A 156 11.65 -13.95 5.33
N LEU A 157 12.23 -13.92 4.14
CA LEU A 157 13.57 -13.37 3.90
C LEU A 157 13.65 -11.90 4.31
N HIS A 158 12.63 -11.10 3.96
CA HIS A 158 12.53 -9.70 4.36
C HIS A 158 12.47 -9.52 5.88
N LEU A 159 11.70 -10.36 6.58
CA LEU A 159 11.60 -10.32 8.04
C LEU A 159 12.89 -10.77 8.75
N LEU A 160 13.63 -11.72 8.17
CA LEU A 160 14.97 -12.10 8.61
C LEU A 160 15.95 -10.94 8.47
N GLY A 161 15.95 -10.25 7.31
CA GLY A 161 16.79 -9.07 7.08
C GLY A 161 16.49 -7.91 8.03
N LYS A 162 15.24 -7.81 8.51
CA LYS A 162 14.82 -6.84 9.54
C LYS A 162 15.12 -7.27 10.98
N GLY A 163 15.54 -8.52 11.20
CA GLY A 163 15.69 -9.08 12.55
C GLY A 163 14.38 -9.23 13.31
N THR A 164 13.22 -9.25 12.63
CA THR A 164 11.91 -9.52 13.27
C THR A 164 11.68 -11.02 13.48
N VAL A 165 12.30 -11.83 12.63
CA VAL A 165 12.33 -13.29 12.70
C VAL A 165 13.79 -13.70 12.80
N ARG A 166 14.07 -14.75 13.57
CA ARG A 166 15.41 -15.33 13.72
C ARG A 166 15.40 -16.80 13.34
N ARG A 167 16.54 -17.30 12.88
CA ARG A 167 16.79 -18.74 12.76
C ARG A 167 17.28 -19.27 14.10
N HIS A 168 16.97 -20.52 14.40
CA HIS A 168 17.60 -21.22 15.52
C HIS A 168 19.06 -21.57 15.18
N ASP A 169 19.93 -21.52 16.20
CA ASP A 169 21.35 -21.78 16.05
C ASP A 169 21.63 -23.24 15.68
N ASP A 170 20.96 -24.18 16.36
CA ASP A 170 21.11 -25.62 16.10
C ASP A 170 20.28 -26.11 14.92
N ARG A 171 19.25 -25.34 14.53
CA ARG A 171 18.25 -25.72 13.52
C ARG A 171 17.96 -24.55 12.59
N PRO A 172 18.80 -24.29 11.57
CA PRO A 172 18.65 -23.11 10.71
C PRO A 172 17.36 -23.10 9.88
N HIS A 173 16.72 -24.26 9.73
CA HIS A 173 15.42 -24.41 9.07
C HIS A 173 14.23 -24.07 9.99
N THR A 174 14.47 -23.87 11.28
CA THR A 174 13.45 -23.47 12.25
C THR A 174 13.53 -21.96 12.51
N LEU A 175 12.40 -21.30 12.33
CA LEU A 175 12.23 -19.86 12.52
C LEU A 175 11.45 -19.58 13.80
N SER A 176 11.89 -18.60 14.58
CA SER A 176 11.16 -18.09 15.74
C SER A 176 11.03 -16.57 15.65
N TYR A 177 10.04 -16.02 16.35
CA TYR A 177 9.91 -14.57 16.45
C TYR A 177 11.09 -14.02 17.26
N ALA A 178 11.78 -13.02 16.72
CA ALA A 178 12.81 -12.34 17.47
C ALA A 178 12.13 -11.41 18.48
N VAL A 179 12.18 -11.77 19.76
CA VAL A 179 11.86 -10.82 20.83
C VAL A 179 12.86 -9.68 20.70
N PRO A 180 12.43 -8.40 20.62
CA PRO A 180 13.37 -7.30 20.70
C PRO A 180 14.12 -7.47 22.01
N VAL A 181 15.41 -7.80 21.92
CA VAL A 181 16.28 -7.79 23.09
C VAL A 181 16.40 -6.32 23.45
N THR A 182 15.53 -5.83 24.33
CA THR A 182 15.88 -4.68 25.14
C THR A 182 17.04 -5.16 25.99
N VAL A 183 18.24 -4.94 25.46
CA VAL A 183 19.48 -5.08 26.20
C VAL A 183 19.39 -4.06 27.33
N MET A 184 18.78 -4.44 28.47
CA MET A 184 19.36 -4.04 29.74
C MET A 184 20.54 -4.99 29.89
N GLU A 185 21.72 -4.53 29.44
CA GLU A 185 22.94 -5.13 29.97
C GLU A 185 22.87 -4.98 31.48
N PRO A 186 22.92 -6.07 32.27
CA PRO A 186 23.34 -5.92 33.64
C PRO A 186 24.83 -5.62 33.54
N HIS A 187 25.19 -4.33 33.53
CA HIS A 187 26.56 -3.93 33.81
C HIS A 187 26.90 -4.50 35.18
N THR A 188 27.55 -5.66 35.18
CA THR A 188 28.16 -6.26 36.36
C THR A 188 29.47 -5.52 36.55
N GLU A 189 29.35 -4.28 37.02
CA GLU A 189 30.50 -3.53 37.51
C GLU A 189 30.86 -4.12 38.88
N SER A 190 31.86 -5.00 38.85
CA SER A 190 32.53 -5.54 40.02
C SER A 190 33.13 -4.39 40.84
N LEU A 191 32.47 -4.03 41.95
CA LEU A 191 33.06 -3.17 42.98
C LEU A 191 33.29 -3.99 44.25
N ASN A 192 34.57 -4.06 44.63
CA ASN A 192 35.09 -4.66 45.86
C ASN A 192 34.45 -4.07 47.14
N PRO A 193 34.52 -4.79 48.28
CA PRO A 193 33.73 -4.51 49.47
C PRO A 193 34.38 -3.40 50.31
N GLY A 194 33.67 -2.30 50.55
CA GLY A 194 34.20 -1.26 51.40
C GLY A 194 33.41 0.03 51.44
N SER A 195 32.14 0.01 51.84
CA SER A 195 31.60 1.10 52.66
C SER A 195 30.34 0.65 53.40
N SER A 196 30.41 0.71 54.73
CA SER A 196 29.26 0.67 55.63
C SER A 196 28.70 2.08 55.70
N GLY A 197 27.57 2.33 55.04
CA GLY A 197 26.81 3.56 55.17
C GLY A 197 25.33 3.31 54.85
N PRO A 198 24.38 3.95 55.57
CA PRO A 198 22.96 3.71 55.34
C PRO A 198 22.54 4.23 53.95
N ASN A 199 21.90 3.36 53.17
CA ASN A 199 21.35 3.69 51.86
C ASN A 199 20.42 4.91 51.97
N PRO A 200 20.58 5.95 51.12
CA PRO A 200 19.60 7.03 51.06
C PRO A 200 18.30 6.53 50.42
N PRO A 201 17.13 7.05 50.82
CA PRO A 201 15.86 6.63 50.26
C PRO A 201 15.78 7.00 48.77
N LEU A 202 15.43 6.00 47.94
CA LEU A 202 15.09 6.18 46.53
C LEU A 202 13.82 7.04 46.42
N THR A 203 13.97 8.34 46.24
CA THR A 203 12.85 9.23 45.90
C THR A 203 12.58 9.10 44.41
N PHE A 204 11.51 8.37 44.07
CA PHE A 204 10.97 8.35 42.71
C PHE A 204 10.27 9.68 42.42
N HIS A 205 10.83 10.48 41.54
CA HIS A 205 10.15 11.64 40.98
C HIS A 205 9.27 11.21 39.80
N THR A 206 7.97 11.06 40.05
CA THR A 206 6.97 10.86 39.00
C THR A 206 6.75 12.17 38.27
N LEU A 207 7.36 12.34 37.10
CA LEU A 207 7.02 13.45 36.20
C LEU A 207 5.61 13.22 35.63
N GLN A 208 4.62 13.95 36.13
CA GLN A 208 3.29 13.98 35.54
C GLN A 208 3.33 14.74 34.21
N ILE A 209 3.25 14.01 33.09
CA ILE A 209 3.06 14.61 31.77
C ILE A 209 1.60 15.09 31.68
N ARG A 210 1.37 16.39 31.91
CA ARG A 210 0.08 17.04 31.59
C ARG A 210 -0.07 17.10 30.08
N SER A 211 -0.84 16.19 29.52
CA SER A 211 -1.33 16.29 28.14
C SER A 211 -2.33 17.43 28.07
N ARG A 212 -2.02 18.51 27.35
CA ARG A 212 -2.99 19.58 27.05
C ARG A 212 -4.12 18.95 26.23
N GLY A 213 -5.32 18.95 26.81
CA GLY A 213 -6.52 18.37 26.20
C GLY A 213 -6.89 19.06 24.89
N VAL A 214 -7.14 18.24 23.87
CA VAL A 214 -7.90 18.62 22.68
C VAL A 214 -9.39 18.56 23.06
N PRO A 215 -10.17 19.64 22.88
CA PRO A 215 -11.55 19.66 23.31
C PRO A 215 -12.41 19.03 22.21
N TYR A 216 -12.73 17.74 22.31
CA TYR A 216 -14.03 17.20 21.92
C TYR A 216 -14.12 15.73 22.37
N ALA A 217 -15.31 15.33 22.82
CA ALA A 217 -15.68 14.01 23.33
C ALA A 217 -15.40 13.76 24.82
N SER A 218 -16.27 14.33 25.64
CA SER A 218 -16.75 13.75 26.89
C SER A 218 -17.28 12.33 26.67
N CYS A 219 -16.70 11.32 27.33
CA CYS A 219 -17.38 10.08 27.74
C CYS A 219 -16.57 9.40 28.86
N THR A 220 -17.06 9.60 30.08
CA THR A 220 -17.01 8.77 31.29
C THR A 220 -16.27 7.42 31.27
N GLY A 221 -15.47 7.17 32.33
CA GLY A 221 -15.32 5.83 32.92
C GLY A 221 -13.90 5.29 33.06
N THR A 222 -13.12 5.78 34.03
CA THR A 222 -11.92 5.11 34.52
C THR A 222 -12.30 3.81 35.23
N GLN A 223 -12.00 2.66 34.63
CA GLN A 223 -11.93 1.39 35.35
C GLN A 223 -10.48 1.12 35.76
N SER A 224 -10.19 1.25 37.04
CA SER A 224 -8.96 0.74 37.65
C SER A 224 -9.17 -0.71 38.06
N PHE A 225 -8.49 -1.65 37.43
CA PHE A 225 -8.32 -3.00 37.96
C PHE A 225 -7.00 -3.07 38.74
N SER A 226 -7.10 -3.28 40.05
CA SER A 226 -5.98 -3.66 40.92
C SER A 226 -6.20 -5.11 41.34
N THR A 227 -5.26 -5.99 41.00
CA THR A 227 -5.20 -7.37 41.48
C THR A 227 -3.84 -7.61 42.10
N PHE A 228 -3.75 -7.42 43.41
CA PHE A 228 -2.73 -8.05 44.24
C PHE A 228 -3.33 -8.33 45.63
N ARG A 229 -3.31 -9.60 46.02
CA ARG A 229 -3.25 -10.05 47.41
C ARG A 229 -1.88 -10.67 47.62
#